data_AF-I9L611-F1
#
_entry.id   AF-I9L611-F1
#
_cell.length_a   1.000
_cell.length_b   1.000
_cell.length_c   1.000
_cell.angle_alpha   90.00
_cell.angle_beta   90.00
_cell.angle_gamma   90.00
#
_symmetry.space_group_name_H-M   'P 1'
#
loop_
_entity.id
_entity.type
_entity.pdbx_description
1 polymer ?
#
loop_
_entity_poly.entity_id
_entity_poly.type
_entity_poly.pdbx_seq_one_letter_code
_entity_poly.pdbx_strand_id
1 'polypeptide(L)'
;MWSSQHYREKGRELEIDKDLVERAATAIENFIDAHANLPPVLTLGHLGQRTDISWYYLNQLVSGSREDAYTYFRIRKRSGGFRLITVPETNLMVVQRWIAAHILSVLPVHRASFAFARDSSIKRCALQHCAALWLIKLDVSGFFGSISEVPVDCH
;
A
#
# COMPACT_ATOMS: atom_id res chain seq x y z
N MET A 1 -6.28 -19.84 -4.04
CA MET A 1 -7.19 -19.39 -5.12
C MET A 1 -8.53 -19.10 -4.47
N TRP A 2 -9.19 -17.98 -4.79
CA TRP A 2 -10.52 -17.65 -4.23
C TRP A 2 -11.54 -18.73 -4.64
N SER A 3 -12.37 -19.17 -3.70
CA SER A 3 -13.50 -20.06 -3.95
C SER A 3 -14.66 -19.59 -3.09
N SER A 4 -15.70 -19.07 -3.72
CA SER A 4 -16.87 -18.57 -3.02
C SER A 4 -17.71 -19.69 -2.42
N GLN A 5 -17.66 -20.90 -2.99
CA GLN A 5 -18.23 -22.10 -2.37
C GLN A 5 -17.53 -22.44 -1.05
N HIS A 6 -16.19 -22.49 -1.05
CA HIS A 6 -15.43 -22.78 0.17
C HIS A 6 -15.62 -21.69 1.23
N TYR A 7 -15.69 -20.41 0.82
CA TYR A 7 -15.97 -19.30 1.73
C TYR A 7 -17.35 -19.44 2.40
N ARG A 8 -18.38 -19.79 1.61
CA ARG A 8 -19.75 -20.03 2.12
C ARG A 8 -19.81 -21.23 3.05
N GLU A 9 -19.16 -22.33 2.71
CA GLU A 9 -19.05 -23.52 3.56
C GLU A 9 -18.40 -23.18 4.91
N LYS A 10 -17.28 -22.46 4.88
CA LYS A 10 -16.60 -22.01 6.11
C LYS A 10 -17.47 -21.11 6.97
N GLY A 11 -18.22 -20.20 6.35
CA GLY A 11 -19.19 -19.36 7.05
C GLY A 11 -20.27 -20.16 7.77
N ARG A 12 -20.76 -21.25 7.15
CA ARG A 12 -21.73 -22.16 7.76
C ARG A 12 -21.14 -22.97 8.91
N GLU A 13 -19.92 -23.49 8.76
CA GLU A 13 -19.20 -24.22 9.82
C GLU A 13 -19.00 -23.36 11.08
N LEU A 14 -18.79 -22.05 10.87
CA LEU A 14 -18.57 -21.08 11.95
C LEU A 14 -19.88 -20.45 12.46
N GLU A 15 -21.05 -20.96 12.02
CA GLU A 15 -22.38 -20.46 12.40
C GLU A 15 -22.57 -18.95 12.19
N ILE A 16 -21.90 -18.38 11.17
CA ILE A 16 -22.02 -16.97 10.80
C ILE A 16 -23.33 -16.75 10.05
N ASP A 17 -23.94 -15.57 10.26
CA ASP A 17 -25.13 -15.12 9.55
C ASP A 17 -25.02 -15.33 8.03
N LYS A 18 -25.98 -16.10 7.46
CA LYS A 18 -25.94 -16.51 6.06
C LYS A 18 -25.98 -15.31 5.13
N ASP A 19 -26.79 -14.31 5.44
CA ASP A 19 -26.95 -13.12 4.59
C ASP A 19 -25.67 -12.29 4.59
N LEU A 20 -24.98 -12.19 5.74
CA LEU A 20 -23.67 -11.55 5.83
C LEU A 20 -22.61 -12.27 4.97
N VAL A 21 -22.56 -13.60 5.04
CA VAL A 21 -21.61 -14.41 4.24
C VAL A 21 -21.87 -14.24 2.75
N GLU A 22 -23.13 -14.23 2.32
CA GLU A 22 -23.48 -14.00 0.92
C GLU A 22 -23.11 -12.58 0.47
N ARG A 23 -23.44 -11.55 1.26
CA ARG A 23 -23.05 -10.17 0.93
C ARG A 23 -21.53 -10.03 0.79
N ALA A 24 -20.76 -10.64 1.69
CA ALA A 24 -19.31 -10.61 1.65
C ALA A 24 -18.75 -11.35 0.43
N ALA A 25 -19.28 -12.54 0.10
CA ALA A 25 -18.88 -13.29 -1.08
C ALA A 25 -19.14 -12.50 -2.37
N THR A 26 -20.33 -11.93 -2.51
CA THR A 26 -20.70 -11.08 -3.66
C THR A 26 -19.80 -9.85 -3.76
N ALA A 27 -19.48 -9.18 -2.65
CA ALA A 27 -18.58 -8.03 -2.66
C ALA A 27 -17.17 -8.41 -3.13
N ILE A 28 -16.68 -9.59 -2.75
CA ILE A 28 -15.39 -10.11 -3.20
C ILE A 28 -15.42 -10.45 -4.70
N GLU A 29 -16.47 -11.13 -5.17
CA GLU A 29 -16.64 -11.48 -6.58
C GLU A 29 -16.70 -10.22 -7.45
N ASN A 30 -17.55 -9.24 -7.09
CA ASN A 30 -17.64 -7.96 -7.79
C ASN A 30 -16.31 -7.22 -7.86
N PHE A 31 -15.52 -7.23 -6.78
CA PHE A 31 -14.19 -6.62 -6.77
C PHE A 31 -13.21 -7.33 -7.71
N ILE A 32 -13.20 -8.67 -7.70
CA ILE A 32 -12.32 -9.46 -8.56
C ILE A 32 -12.69 -9.24 -10.03
N ASP A 33 -13.98 -9.19 -10.36
CA ASP A 33 -14.47 -8.95 -11.72
C ASP A 33 -14.05 -7.56 -12.23
N ALA A 34 -14.11 -6.53 -11.38
CA ALA A 34 -13.65 -5.19 -11.71
C ALA A 34 -12.11 -5.06 -11.76
N HIS A 35 -11.40 -5.86 -10.95
CA HIS A 35 -9.97 -5.71 -10.70
C HIS A 35 -9.24 -7.05 -10.65
N ALA A 36 -9.12 -7.72 -11.80
CA ALA A 36 -8.56 -9.07 -11.92
C ALA A 36 -7.16 -9.27 -11.28
N ASN A 37 -6.34 -8.20 -11.19
CA ASN A 37 -4.97 -8.28 -10.69
C ASN A 37 -4.78 -7.77 -9.25
N LEU A 38 -5.85 -7.33 -8.59
CA LEU A 38 -5.78 -6.81 -7.23
C LEU A 38 -6.36 -7.80 -6.22
N PRO A 39 -5.71 -7.98 -5.05
CA PRO A 39 -6.30 -8.76 -3.98
C PRO A 39 -7.49 -8.01 -3.40
N PRO A 40 -8.67 -8.63 -3.23
CA PRO A 40 -9.77 -8.03 -2.48
C PRO A 40 -9.32 -7.86 -1.02
N VAL A 41 -9.46 -6.64 -0.48
CA VAL A 41 -9.23 -6.30 0.93
C VAL A 41 -10.37 -5.38 1.37
N LEU A 42 -11.39 -5.97 2.00
CA LEU A 42 -12.65 -5.27 2.31
C LEU A 42 -12.72 -4.72 3.75
N THR A 43 -11.90 -5.27 4.65
CA THR A 43 -11.88 -4.88 6.07
C THR A 43 -10.45 -4.93 6.60
N LEU A 44 -10.19 -4.22 7.70
CA LEU A 44 -8.94 -4.37 8.46
C LEU A 44 -8.71 -5.83 8.89
N GLY A 45 -9.79 -6.58 9.17
CA GLY A 45 -9.70 -7.99 9.53
C GLY A 45 -9.18 -8.83 8.37
N HIS A 46 -9.64 -8.56 7.15
CA HIS A 46 -9.14 -9.21 5.94
C HIS A 46 -7.65 -8.89 5.71
N LEU A 47 -7.24 -7.62 5.88
CA LEU A 47 -5.83 -7.24 5.80
C LEU A 47 -4.99 -7.98 6.86
N GLY A 48 -5.51 -8.08 8.08
CA GLY A 48 -4.87 -8.81 9.17
C GLY A 48 -4.64 -10.28 8.84
N GLN A 49 -5.66 -10.97 8.31
CA GLN A 49 -5.54 -12.36 7.86
C GLN A 49 -4.50 -12.56 6.75
N ARG A 50 -4.35 -11.58 5.83
CA ARG A 50 -3.36 -11.65 4.74
C ARG A 50 -1.93 -11.35 5.18
N THR A 51 -1.77 -10.61 6.27
CA THR A 51 -0.47 -10.15 6.77
C THR A 51 -0.02 -10.89 8.03
N ASP A 52 -0.87 -11.77 8.57
CA ASP A 52 -0.71 -12.42 9.88
C ASP A 52 -0.55 -11.42 11.04
N ILE A 53 -1.21 -10.26 10.91
CA ILE A 53 -1.21 -9.20 11.92
C ILE A 53 -2.61 -9.09 12.53
N SER A 54 -2.67 -9.05 13.87
CA SER A 54 -3.96 -8.99 14.56
C SER A 54 -4.78 -7.77 14.17
N TRP A 55 -6.10 -7.95 14.06
CA TRP A 55 -7.03 -6.85 13.84
C TRP A 55 -6.89 -5.76 14.90
N TYR A 56 -6.68 -6.14 16.17
CA TYR A 56 -6.50 -5.19 17.27
C TYR A 56 -5.30 -4.26 17.07
N TYR A 57 -4.17 -4.80 16.59
CA TYR A 57 -3.00 -4.00 16.26
C TYR A 57 -3.27 -3.03 15.10
N LEU A 58 -3.89 -3.51 14.01
CA LEU A 58 -4.24 -2.67 12.86
C LEU A 58 -5.23 -1.57 13.25
N ASN A 59 -6.21 -1.90 14.09
CA ASN A 59 -7.20 -0.94 14.57
C ASN A 59 -6.55 0.17 15.39
N GLN A 60 -5.62 -0.16 16.31
CA GLN A 60 -4.88 0.84 17.08
C GLN A 60 -4.04 1.79 16.22
N LEU A 61 -3.45 1.27 15.13
CA LEU A 61 -2.71 2.11 14.18
C LEU A 61 -3.63 3.11 13.48
N VAL A 62 -4.77 2.65 12.96
CA VAL A 62 -5.72 3.49 12.21
C VAL A 62 -6.48 4.45 13.12
N SER A 63 -6.78 4.05 14.35
CA SER A 63 -7.46 4.93 15.32
C SER A 63 -6.53 5.97 15.95
N GLY A 64 -5.23 5.96 15.62
CA GLY A 64 -4.23 6.84 16.22
C GLY A 64 -3.95 6.56 17.69
N SER A 65 -4.41 5.42 18.23
CA SER A 65 -4.21 5.07 19.65
C SER A 65 -2.81 4.52 19.94
N ARG A 66 -1.96 4.36 18.92
CA ARG A 66 -0.57 3.90 19.02
C ARG A 66 0.38 4.95 18.46
N GLU A 67 1.14 5.59 19.33
CA GLU A 67 2.04 6.70 18.97
C GLU A 67 3.45 6.23 18.56
N ASP A 68 3.88 5.03 19.00
CA ASP A 68 5.25 4.53 18.83
C ASP A 68 5.45 3.54 17.67
N ALA A 69 4.65 3.64 16.60
CA ALA A 69 4.74 2.72 15.47
C ALA A 69 6.01 2.90 14.60
N TYR A 70 6.80 3.95 14.87
CA TYR A 70 8.03 4.29 14.16
C TYR A 70 9.17 4.60 15.10
N THR A 71 10.38 4.23 14.69
CA THR A 71 11.63 4.65 15.30
C THR A 71 12.33 5.69 14.43
N TYR A 72 13.10 6.57 15.06
CA TYR A 72 13.67 7.73 14.41
C TYR A 72 15.17 7.79 14.65
N PHE A 73 15.95 8.00 13.59
CA PHE A 73 17.38 8.28 13.72
C PHE A 73 17.86 9.26 12.65
N ARG A 74 19.03 9.86 12.86
CA ARG A 74 19.58 10.86 11.95
C ARG A 74 20.84 10.35 11.27
N ILE A 75 20.93 10.57 9.96
CA ILE A 75 22.15 10.33 9.18
C ILE A 75 22.69 11.64 8.62
N ARG A 76 24.02 11.79 8.56
CA ARG A 76 24.64 12.99 7.98
C ARG A 76 24.43 13.03 6.46
N LYS A 77 24.04 14.19 5.92
CA LYS A 77 24.03 14.42 4.48
C LYS A 77 25.47 14.67 3.99
N ARG A 78 25.76 14.27 2.75
CA ARG A 78 27.02 14.63 2.07
C ARG A 78 27.21 16.14 1.91
N SER A 79 26.11 16.87 1.76
CA SER A 79 26.07 18.33 1.60
C SER A 79 26.05 19.09 2.93
N GLY A 80 26.23 18.42 4.08
CA GLY A 80 26.05 19.01 5.40
C GLY A 80 24.60 18.93 5.92
N GLY A 81 24.45 18.97 7.25
CA GLY A 81 23.18 18.75 7.96
C GLY A 81 22.80 17.27 8.11
N PHE A 82 21.54 17.01 8.48
CA PHE A 82 21.03 15.67 8.79
C PHE A 82 19.80 15.30 7.94
N ARG A 83 19.63 14.00 7.66
CA ARG A 83 18.37 13.40 7.23
C ARG A 83 17.79 12.66 8.42
N LEU A 84 16.54 12.96 8.77
CA LEU A 84 15.75 12.11 9.66
C LEU A 84 15.32 10.88 8.87
N ILE A 85 15.62 9.70 9.41
CA ILE A 85 15.15 8.41 8.90
C ILE A 85 14.08 7.92 9.86
N THR A 86 12.92 7.58 9.31
CA THR A 86 11.80 6.97 10.00
C THR A 86 11.76 5.49 9.63
N VAL A 87 11.76 4.60 10.62
CA VAL A 87 11.71 3.15 10.41
C VAL A 87 10.46 2.60 11.10
N PRO A 88 9.53 2.01 10.34
CA PRO A 88 8.35 1.38 10.94
C PRO A 88 8.78 0.20 11.82
N GLU A 89 8.04 -0.04 12.89
CA GLU A 89 8.19 -1.28 13.65
C GLU A 89 7.89 -2.51 12.79
N THR A 90 8.37 -3.68 13.22
CA THR A 90 8.34 -4.91 12.42
C THR A 90 6.95 -5.25 11.87
N ASN A 91 5.91 -5.18 12.70
CA ASN A 91 4.55 -5.51 12.27
C ASN A 91 4.04 -4.52 11.22
N LEU A 92 4.21 -3.22 11.43
CA LEU A 92 3.84 -2.20 10.45
C LEU A 92 4.63 -2.38 9.14
N MET A 93 5.92 -2.71 9.24
CA MET A 93 6.76 -2.99 8.08
C MET A 93 6.24 -4.19 7.26
N VAL A 94 5.76 -5.26 7.93
CA VAL A 94 5.15 -6.42 7.25
C VAL A 94 3.91 -5.99 6.47
N VAL A 95 3.01 -5.22 7.10
CA VAL A 95 1.78 -4.73 6.46
C VAL A 95 2.12 -3.85 5.25
N GLN A 96 3.02 -2.87 5.41
CA GLN A 96 3.44 -1.97 4.35
C GLN A 96 4.10 -2.70 3.18
N ARG A 97 4.96 -3.68 3.46
CA ARG A 97 5.59 -4.52 2.42
C ARG A 97 4.56 -5.36 1.67
N TRP A 98 3.58 -5.91 2.39
CA TRP A 98 2.52 -6.69 1.77
C TRP A 98 1.69 -5.81 0.82
N ILE A 99 1.29 -4.61 1.25
CA ILE A 99 0.58 -3.62 0.42
C ILE A 99 1.42 -3.24 -0.79
N ALA A 100 2.71 -2.92 -0.59
CA ALA A 100 3.61 -2.54 -1.68
C ALA A 100 3.74 -3.67 -2.72
N ALA A 101 3.88 -4.91 -2.27
CA ALA A 101 4.07 -6.06 -3.16
C ALA A 101 2.80 -6.45 -3.91
N HIS A 102 1.63 -6.47 -3.25
CA HIS A 102 0.41 -7.07 -3.82
C HIS A 102 -0.59 -6.05 -4.36
N ILE A 103 -0.49 -4.79 -3.94
CA ILE A 103 -1.38 -3.71 -4.39
C ILE A 103 -0.58 -2.73 -5.24
N LEU A 104 0.39 -2.04 -4.66
CA LEU A 104 1.05 -0.92 -5.35
C LEU A 104 1.92 -1.36 -6.54
N SER A 105 2.51 -2.57 -6.49
CA SER A 105 3.40 -3.04 -7.57
C SER A 105 2.67 -3.41 -8.86
N VAL A 106 1.35 -3.60 -8.81
CA VAL A 106 0.52 -3.99 -9.97
C VAL A 106 -0.31 -2.81 -10.52
N LEU A 107 -0.31 -1.67 -9.84
CA LEU A 107 -1.01 -0.47 -10.32
C LEU A 107 -0.31 0.11 -11.55
N PRO A 108 -1.08 0.68 -12.49
CA PRO A 108 -0.51 1.32 -13.66
C PRO A 108 0.31 2.54 -13.25
N VAL A 109 1.53 2.64 -13.77
CA VAL A 109 2.41 3.77 -13.57
C VAL A 109 2.51 4.56 -14.87
N HIS A 110 2.56 5.89 -14.77
CA HIS A 110 2.72 6.74 -15.95
C HIS A 110 4.03 6.43 -16.68
N ARG A 111 4.00 6.37 -18.02
CA ARG A 111 5.15 6.01 -18.88
C ARG A 111 6.41 6.86 -18.69
N ALA A 112 6.25 8.08 -18.18
CA ALA A 112 7.35 9.01 -17.91
C ALA A 112 7.94 8.87 -16.49
N SER A 113 7.39 7.97 -15.65
CA SER A 113 7.95 7.68 -14.34
C SER A 113 9.02 6.60 -14.45
N PHE A 114 10.24 6.95 -14.05
CA PHE A 114 11.40 6.06 -14.07
C PHE A 114 11.96 5.79 -12.66
N ALA A 115 11.15 5.99 -11.62
CA ALA A 115 11.52 5.75 -10.23
C ALA A 115 10.55 4.77 -9.57
N PHE A 116 11.07 3.95 -8.65
CA PHE A 116 10.34 3.06 -7.73
C PHE A 116 9.42 1.98 -8.33
N ALA A 117 9.15 2.02 -9.64
CA ALA A 117 8.42 0.97 -10.36
C ALA A 117 9.34 -0.21 -10.70
N ARG A 118 8.72 -1.38 -10.95
CA ARG A 118 9.41 -2.54 -11.51
C ARG A 118 10.05 -2.15 -12.84
N ASP A 119 11.28 -2.62 -13.09
CA ASP A 119 12.07 -2.35 -14.30
C ASP A 119 12.38 -0.86 -14.57
N SER A 120 12.21 -0.01 -13.56
CA SER A 120 12.65 1.38 -13.60
C SER A 120 14.17 1.47 -13.65
N SER A 121 14.69 2.45 -14.39
CA SER A 121 16.14 2.60 -14.59
C SER A 121 16.52 4.06 -14.73
N ILE A 122 17.47 4.48 -13.90
CA ILE A 122 18.08 5.81 -13.96
C ILE A 122 18.69 6.06 -15.35
N LYS A 123 19.26 5.02 -15.98
CA LYS A 123 19.80 5.11 -17.33
C LYS A 123 18.71 5.37 -18.36
N ARG A 124 17.57 4.65 -18.28
CA ARG A 124 16.43 4.86 -19.19
C ARG A 124 15.84 6.26 -19.04
N CYS A 125 15.77 6.78 -17.81
CA CYS A 125 15.38 8.15 -17.53
C CYS A 125 16.32 9.15 -18.23
N ALA A 126 17.63 9.03 -18.00
CA ALA A 126 18.62 9.93 -18.60
C ALA A 126 18.58 9.92 -20.14
N LEU A 127 18.37 8.74 -20.75
CA LEU A 127 18.25 8.60 -22.20
C LEU A 127 17.08 9.41 -22.80
N GLN A 128 15.98 9.61 -22.06
CA GLN A 128 14.88 10.46 -22.53
C GLN A 128 15.28 11.93 -22.71
N HIS A 129 16.38 12.36 -22.07
CA HIS A 129 16.82 13.75 -22.05
C HIS A 129 18.10 14.01 -22.88
N CYS A 130 18.76 12.97 -23.42
CA CYS A 130 20.06 13.12 -24.10
C CYS A 130 20.06 14.06 -25.32
N ALA A 131 18.92 14.23 -26.00
CA ALA A 131 18.78 15.11 -27.16
C ALA A 131 18.18 16.49 -26.81
N ALA A 132 17.93 16.78 -25.54
CA ALA A 132 17.33 18.03 -25.13
C ALA A 132 18.36 19.18 -25.19
N LEU A 133 18.02 20.24 -25.93
CA LEU A 133 18.82 21.48 -25.95
C LEU A 133 18.72 22.26 -24.63
N TRP A 134 17.58 22.13 -23.95
CA TRP A 134 17.28 22.81 -22.69
C TRP A 134 16.63 21.82 -21.73
N LEU A 135 17.01 21.87 -20.45
CA LEU A 135 16.46 21.04 -19.39
C LEU A 135 15.96 21.89 -18.24
N ILE A 136 14.69 21.72 -17.89
CA ILE A 136 14.11 22.32 -16.69
C ILE A 136 14.18 21.28 -15.57
N LYS A 137 14.87 21.64 -14.48
CA LYS A 137 14.98 20.80 -13.30
C LYS A 137 14.01 21.31 -12.23
N LEU A 138 13.09 20.44 -11.82
CA LEU A 138 12.13 20.69 -10.75
C LEU A 138 12.36 19.69 -9.61
N ASP A 139 12.15 20.13 -8.38
CA ASP A 139 12.19 19.28 -7.19
C ASP A 139 11.12 19.72 -6.19
N VAL A 140 10.54 18.77 -5.46
CA VAL A 140 9.48 19.04 -4.48
C VAL A 140 10.11 19.02 -3.09
N SER A 141 10.09 20.18 -2.43
CA SER A 141 10.57 20.28 -1.04
C SER A 141 9.63 19.54 -0.09
N GLY A 142 10.17 18.67 0.75
CA GLY A 142 9.42 18.04 1.83
C GLY A 142 8.34 17.03 1.38
N PHE A 143 8.49 16.40 0.21
CA PHE A 143 7.49 15.52 -0.42
C PHE A 143 6.70 14.62 0.56
N PHE A 144 7.37 13.85 1.42
CA PHE A 144 6.69 12.93 2.33
C PHE A 144 5.92 13.62 3.46
N GLY A 145 6.37 14.81 3.90
CA GLY A 145 5.69 15.58 4.94
C GLY A 145 4.61 16.52 4.39
N SER A 146 4.56 16.71 3.06
CA SER A 146 3.56 17.55 2.41
C SER A 146 2.27 16.81 2.01
N ILE A 147 2.21 15.49 2.21
CA ILE A 147 1.01 14.69 1.91
C ILE A 147 0.09 14.73 3.14
N SER A 148 -1.12 15.28 3.01
CA SER A 148 -2.14 15.31 4.07
C SER A 148 -3.02 14.05 4.09
N GLU A 149 -3.62 13.76 5.24
CA GLU A 149 -4.54 12.61 5.43
C GLU A 149 -5.96 12.84 4.86
N VAL A 150 -6.33 14.08 4.53
CA VAL A 150 -7.64 14.48 3.96
C VAL A 150 -7.71 14.11 2.46
N PRO A 151 -8.87 13.64 1.94
CA PRO A 151 -8.96 12.31 1.32
C PRO A 151 -8.59 12.24 -0.16
N VAL A 152 -8.12 11.06 -0.54
CA VAL A 152 -8.24 10.51 -1.88
C VAL A 152 -9.75 10.44 -2.19
N ASP A 153 -10.27 11.40 -2.96
CA ASP A 153 -11.67 11.42 -3.37
C ASP A 153 -12.00 10.11 -4.10
N CYS A 154 -12.89 9.33 -3.50
CA CYS A 154 -13.56 8.21 -4.14
C CYS A 154 -14.66 8.79 -5.05
N HIS A 155 -14.29 9.18 -6.26
CA HIS A 155 -15.23 9.33 -7.37
C HIS A 155 -15.37 8.01 -8.13
#